data_AF-A0A8D9FZG4-F1
#
_entry.id   AF-A0A8D9FZG4-F1
#
_cell.length_a   1.000
_cell.length_b   1.000
_cell.length_c   1.000
_cell.angle_alpha   90.00
_cell.angle_beta   90.00
_cell.angle_gamma   90.00
#
_symmetry.space_group_name_H-M   'P 1'
#
loop_
_entity.id
_entity.type
_entity.pdbx_description
1 polymer ?
#
loop_
_entity_poly.entity_id
_entity_poly.type
_entity_poly.pdbx_seq_one_letter_code
_entity_poly.pdbx_strand_id
1 'polypeptide(L)' 'MEHFVTMVPYLLVECALSDEQKVQYTLEPYTYARQTVGVPQCRAGDCGTFTLKYIEYNDENLATLGDVNRVRIG' A
#
# COMPACT_ATOMS: atom_id res chain seq x y z
N MET A 1 3.97 5.04 -13.94
CA MET A 1 4.00 4.23 -12.70
C MET A 1 4.29 2.75 -12.97
N GLU A 2 3.99 2.22 -14.16
CA GLU A 2 4.14 0.78 -14.47
C GLU A 2 5.55 0.23 -14.21
N HIS A 3 6.60 0.97 -14.58
CA HIS A 3 7.97 0.53 -14.24
C HIS A 3 8.24 0.47 -12.75
N PHE A 4 7.66 1.36 -11.94
CA PHE A 4 7.83 1.33 -10.48
C PHE A 4 7.08 0.17 -9.84
N VAL A 5 5.89 -0.14 -10.37
CA VAL A 5 5.08 -1.29 -9.96
C VAL A 5 5.83 -2.61 -10.08
N THR A 6 6.64 -2.76 -11.13
CA THR A 6 7.43 -3.98 -11.35
C THR A 6 8.80 -3.91 -10.71
N MET A 7 9.50 -2.77 -10.72
CA MET A 7 10.90 -2.65 -10.27
C MET A 7 11.06 -2.60 -8.75
N VAL A 8 10.13 -1.98 -8.03
CA VAL A 8 10.27 -1.81 -6.56
C VAL A 8 10.35 -3.15 -5.81
N PRO A 9 9.56 -4.19 -6.13
CA PRO A 9 9.72 -5.53 -5.55
C PRO A 9 11.15 -6.07 -5.67
N TYR A 10 11.77 -5.96 -6.85
CA TYR A 10 13.16 -6.40 -7.07
C TYR A 10 14.15 -5.58 -6.26
N LEU A 11 13.98 -4.25 -6.22
CA LEU A 11 14.86 -3.37 -5.45
C LEU A 11 14.80 -3.68 -3.94
N LEU A 12 13.62 -4.01 -3.40
CA LEU A 12 13.47 -4.38 -1.98
C LEU A 12 14.19 -5.69 -1.64
N VAL A 13 14.13 -6.68 -2.54
CA VAL A 13 14.85 -7.95 -2.39
C VAL A 13 16.37 -7.75 -2.51
N GLU A 14 16.83 -6.95 -3.47
CA GLU A 14 18.26 -6.67 -3.68
C GLU A 14 18.87 -5.82 -2.56
N CYS A 15 18.09 -4.90 -1.98
CA CYS A 15 18.55 -4.06 -0.86
C CYS A 15 18.42 -4.73 0.52
N ALA A 16 17.81 -5.91 0.60
CA ALA A 16 17.71 -6.64 1.86
C ALA A 16 19.11 -7.04 2.38
N LEU A 17 19.38 -6.74 3.65
CA LEU A 17 20.69 -6.94 4.25
C LEU A 17 20.94 -8.40 4.68
N SER A 18 19.89 -9.21 4.75
CA SER A 18 19.97 -10.63 5.07
C SER A 18 18.93 -11.44 4.29
N ASP A 19 19.15 -12.75 4.19
CA ASP A 19 18.23 -13.66 3.50
C ASP A 19 16.89 -13.81 4.27
N GLU A 20 16.90 -13.64 5.59
CA GLU A 20 15.68 -13.58 6.41
C GLU A 20 14.82 -12.34 6.12
N GLN A 21 15.43 -11.24 5.68
CA GLN A 21 14.69 -10.07 5.22
C GLN A 21 14.14 -10.27 3.81
N LYS A 22 14.87 -10.98 2.93
CA LYS A 22 14.41 -11.25 1.55
C LYS A 22 13.11 -12.04 1.52
N VAL A 23 12.93 -13.01 2.44
CA VAL A 23 11.69 -13.81 2.51
C VAL A 23 10.46 -13.01 2.92
N GLN A 24 10.62 -11.77 3.41
CA GLN A 24 9.51 -10.86 3.72
C GLN A 24 8.96 -10.15 2.48
N TYR A 25 9.72 -10.13 1.38
CA TYR A 25 9.36 -9.43 0.15
C TYR A 25 8.96 -10.44 -0.94
N THR A 26 7.90 -10.11 -1.66
CA THR A 26 7.47 -10.86 -2.85
C THR A 26 8.03 -10.18 -4.11
N LEU A 27 8.21 -10.94 -5.20
CA LEU A 27 8.54 -10.39 -6.52
C LEU A 27 7.30 -10.11 -7.38
N GLU A 28 6.10 -10.26 -6.81
CA GLU A 28 4.87 -9.95 -7.51
C GLU A 28 4.77 -8.42 -7.72
N PRO A 29 4.38 -7.96 -8.91
CA PRO A 29 4.21 -6.54 -9.17
C PRO A 29 3.20 -5.90 -8.21
N TYR A 30 3.50 -4.71 -7.71
CA TYR A 30 2.58 -4.00 -6.83
C TYR A 30 1.33 -3.50 -7.56
N THR A 31 0.16 -3.66 -6.97
CA THR A 31 -1.04 -3.01 -7.47
C THR A 31 -1.12 -1.58 -6.97
N TYR A 32 -1.31 -0.61 -7.86
CA TYR A 32 -1.69 0.74 -7.48
C TYR A 32 -3.16 0.95 -7.83
N ALA A 33 -4.04 0.80 -6.85
CA ALA A 33 -5.45 1.11 -6.99
C ALA A 33 -5.81 2.18 -5.96
N ARG A 34 -6.46 3.26 -6.41
CA ARG A 34 -7.01 4.26 -5.50
C ARG A 34 -8.47 3.91 -5.25
N GLN A 35 -8.82 3.69 -3.98
CA GLN A 35 -10.21 3.60 -3.59
C GLN A 35 -10.87 4.97 -3.80
N THR A 36 -11.95 5.00 -4.57
CA THR A 36 -12.69 6.25 -4.88
C THR A 36 -14.15 6.16 -4.46
N VAL A 37 -14.69 4.94 -4.35
CA VAL A 37 -16.06 4.68 -3.93
C VAL A 37 -16.13 4.68 -2.40
N GLY A 38 -17.04 5.49 -1.84
CA GLY A 38 -17.27 5.61 -0.40
C GLY A 38 -16.24 6.47 0.35
N VAL A 39 -15.21 6.96 -0.36
CA VAL A 39 -14.16 7.79 0.24
C VAL A 39 -14.68 9.19 0.58
N PRO A 40 -14.30 9.76 1.75
CA PRO A 40 -14.61 11.13 2.10
C PRO A 40 -14.18 12.14 1.03
N GLN A 41 -14.84 13.30 0.93
CA GLN A 41 -14.43 14.33 -0.03
C GLN A 41 -13.42 15.29 0.61
N CYS A 42 -12.33 15.60 -0.09
CA CYS A 42 -11.38 16.64 0.32
C CYS A 42 -11.89 18.02 -0.10
N ARG A 43 -11.86 18.99 0.81
CA ARG A 43 -12.18 20.40 0.58
C ARG A 43 -10.92 21.26 0.77
N ALA A 44 -10.96 22.49 0.25
CA ALA A 44 -9.83 23.41 0.43
C ALA A 44 -9.58 23.66 1.93
N GLY A 45 -8.36 23.37 2.39
CA GLY A 45 -7.95 23.56 3.79
C GLY A 45 -8.13 22.36 4.73
N ASP A 46 -8.66 21.21 4.26
CA ASP A 46 -8.90 20.03 5.11
C ASP A 46 -8.02 18.81 4.80
N CYS A 47 -6.97 18.98 3.98
CA CYS A 47 -6.18 17.87 3.43
C CYS A 47 -5.64 16.90 4.50
N GLY A 48 -5.25 17.41 5.67
CA GLY A 48 -4.81 16.57 6.80
C GLY A 48 -5.94 15.68 7.34
N THR A 49 -7.11 16.26 7.62
CA THR A 49 -8.28 15.52 8.10
C THR A 49 -8.80 14.55 7.04
N PHE A 50 -8.81 14.95 5.77
CA PHE A 50 -9.15 14.06 4.66
C PHE A 50 -8.18 12.87 4.60
N THR A 51 -6.87 13.10 4.75
CA THR A 51 -5.86 12.04 4.70
C THR A 51 -6.06 11.03 5.82
N LEU A 52 -6.31 11.50 7.05
CA LEU A 52 -6.56 10.60 8.19
C LEU A 52 -7.81 9.74 7.96
N LYS A 53 -8.94 10.36 7.56
CA LYS A 53 -10.17 9.62 7.27
C LYS A 53 -10.03 8.68 6.08
N TYR A 54 -9.21 9.04 5.09
CA TYR A 54 -8.89 8.16 3.97
C TYR A 54 -8.14 6.92 4.47
N ILE A 55 -7.12 7.08 5.31
CA ILE A 55 -6.36 5.94 5.87
C ILE A 55 -7.26 5.06 6.72
N GLU A 56 -8.04 5.65 7.64
CA GLU A 56 -9.01 4.94 8.49
C GLU A 56 -10.03 4.15 7.65
N TYR A 57 -10.63 4.78 6.63
CA TYR A 57 -11.56 4.10 5.72
C TYR A 57 -10.91 2.93 4.98
N ASN A 58 -9.65 3.07 4.58
CA ASN A 58 -8.94 1.97 3.92
C ASN A 58 -8.63 0.87 4.93
N ASP A 59 -8.22 1.15 6.17
CA ASP A 59 -7.94 0.15 7.20
C ASP A 59 -9.20 -0.64 7.62
N GLU A 60 -10.31 0.04 7.83
CA GLU A 60 -11.60 -0.59 8.17
C GLU A 60 -12.14 -1.47 7.04
N ASN A 61 -11.96 -1.06 5.78
CA ASN A 61 -12.39 -1.84 4.61
C ASN A 61 -11.32 -2.83 4.11
N LEU A 62 -10.07 -2.72 4.56
CA LEU A 62 -9.01 -3.71 4.32
C LEU A 62 -9.36 -5.06 4.97
N ALA A 63 -10.24 -5.09 5.98
CA ALA A 63 -10.84 -6.31 6.51
C ALA A 63 -11.76 -7.04 5.50
N THR A 64 -12.37 -6.31 4.56
CA THR A 64 -13.09 -6.89 3.40
C THR A 64 -12.19 -7.15 2.19
N LEU A 65 -10.97 -6.58 2.21
CA LEU A 65 -9.89 -6.81 1.25
C LEU A 65 -8.83 -7.77 1.86
N GLY A 66 -9.28 -8.76 2.62
CA GLY A 66 -8.43 -9.65 3.43
C GLY A 66 -7.40 -10.52 2.68
N ASP A 67 -7.27 -10.42 1.35
CA ASP A 67 -6.48 -11.35 0.55
C ASP A 67 -5.36 -10.75 -0.31
N VAL A 68 -5.20 -9.42 -0.42
CA VAL A 68 -4.30 -8.86 -1.46
C VAL A 68 -3.03 -8.18 -0.95
N ASN A 69 -2.99 -7.72 0.30
CA ASN A 69 -1.80 -7.00 0.81
C ASN A 69 -1.59 -7.24 2.30
N ARG A 70 -1.27 -8.48 2.67
CA ARG A 70 -0.58 -8.73 3.94
C ARG A 70 0.89 -8.27 3.83
N VAL A 71 1.10 -7.02 3.41
CA VAL A 71 2.34 -6.29 3.67
C VAL A 71 2.25 -5.92 5.14
N ARG A 72 2.68 -6.85 6.01
CA ARG A 72 3.14 -6.51 7.34
C ARG A 72 4.32 -5.56 7.16
N ILE A 73 4.05 -4.26 7.08
CA ILE A 73 5.04 -3.29 7.54
C ILE A 73 5.05 -3.50 9.06
N GLY A 74 6.18 -4.01 9.54
CA GLY A 74 6.37 -4.41 10.94
C GLY A 74 6.17 -3.29 11.94
#